data_AF-A0AAD8AGQ2-F1
#
_entry.id   AF-A0AAD8AGQ2-F1
#
_cell.length_a   1.000
_cell.length_b   1.000
_cell.length_c   1.000
_cell.angle_alpha   90.00
_cell.angle_beta   90.00
_cell.angle_gamma   90.00
#
_symmetry.space_group_name_H-M   'P 1'
#
loop_
_entity.id
_entity.type
_entity.pdbx_description
1 polymer ?
#
loop_
_entity_poly.entity_id
_entity_poly.type
_entity_poly.pdbx_seq_one_letter_code
_entity_poly.pdbx_strand_id
1 'polypeptide(L)'
;YEFKAKGIKKKKVTVEVSVDGVRVTVRKKKKALMFSHQPNSLQIMNIAVMHHPIYRIFYVSHDSQDLKIFSYIARDGASNIFKCNVFKSNKK
;
A
#
# COMPACT_ATOMS: atom_id res chain seq x y z
N TYR A 1 6.36 -9.92 10.29
CA TYR A 1 7.51 -9.99 11.22
C TYR A 1 8.86 -10.04 10.49
N GLU A 2 8.96 -10.77 9.37
CA GLU A 2 10.19 -10.91 8.58
C GLU A 2 10.92 -9.59 8.27
N PHE A 3 10.22 -8.57 7.77
CA PHE A 3 10.82 -7.26 7.48
C PHE A 3 11.36 -6.54 8.73
N LYS A 4 10.72 -6.75 9.90
CA LYS A 4 11.20 -6.21 11.18
C LYS A 4 12.49 -6.92 11.61
N ALA A 5 12.53 -8.25 11.50
CA ALA A 5 13.71 -9.06 11.82
C ALA A 5 14.90 -8.73 10.89
N LYS A 6 14.64 -8.47 9.61
CA LYS A 6 15.64 -8.07 8.60
C LYS A 6 16.01 -6.57 8.65
N GLY A 7 15.46 -5.78 9.58
CA GLY A 7 15.75 -4.34 9.70
C GLY A 7 15.29 -3.49 8.52
N ILE A 8 14.39 -4.00 7.66
CA ILE A 8 13.94 -3.29 6.47
C ILE A 8 13.00 -2.15 6.89
N LYS A 9 13.31 -0.93 6.43
CA LYS A 9 12.52 0.27 6.72
C LYS A 9 11.12 0.17 6.10
N LYS A 10 10.10 0.62 6.86
CA LYS A 10 8.71 0.69 6.39
C LYS A 10 8.59 1.75 5.30
N LYS A 11 7.88 1.41 4.22
CA LYS A 11 7.54 2.36 3.16
C LYS A 11 6.25 3.09 3.51
N LYS A 12 6.24 4.42 3.40
CA LYS A 12 5.01 5.21 3.55
C LYS A 12 4.11 5.00 2.34
N VAL A 13 2.88 4.57 2.59
CA VAL A 13 1.87 4.27 1.58
C VAL A 13 0.54 4.91 1.95
N THR A 14 -0.34 5.07 0.97
CA THR A 14 -1.76 5.32 1.18
C THR A 14 -2.49 4.01 0.90
N VAL A 15 -3.40 3.61 1.79
CA VAL A 15 -4.29 2.46 1.60
C VAL A 15 -5.69 3.00 1.41
N GLU A 16 -6.29 2.72 0.26
CA GLU A 16 -7.66 3.06 -0.10
C GLU A 16 -8.50 1.78 -0.06
N VAL A 17 -9.65 1.84 0.61
CA VAL A 17 -10.59 0.72 0.77
C VAL A 17 -11.94 1.15 0.21
N SER A 18 -12.49 0.37 -0.69
CA SER A 18 -13.84 0.55 -1.25
C SER A 18 -14.56 -0.80 -1.37
N VAL A 19 -15.79 -0.76 -1.87
CA VAL A 19 -16.55 -1.97 -2.23
C VAL A 19 -15.86 -2.79 -3.33
N ASP A 20 -15.02 -2.16 -4.16
CA ASP A 20 -14.26 -2.84 -5.21
C ASP A 20 -13.07 -3.63 -4.65
N GLY A 21 -12.56 -3.22 -3.48
CA GLY A 21 -11.45 -3.87 -2.79
C GLY A 21 -10.45 -2.89 -2.16
N VAL A 22 -9.19 -3.32 -2.12
CA VAL A 22 -8.10 -2.57 -1.48
C VAL A 22 -7.04 -2.16 -2.50
N ARG A 23 -6.74 -0.87 -2.55
CA ARG A 23 -5.69 -0.30 -3.40
C ARG A 23 -4.61 0.35 -2.53
N VAL A 24 -3.35 0.03 -2.79
CA VAL A 24 -2.20 0.62 -2.08
C VAL A 24 -1.40 1.46 -3.05
N THR A 25 -1.24 2.75 -2.73
CA THR A 25 -0.49 3.70 -3.56
C THR A 25 0.71 4.29 -2.82
N VAL A 26 1.75 4.65 -3.58
CA VAL A 26 2.89 5.42 -3.09
C VAL A 26 2.90 6.78 -3.78
N ARG A 27 3.17 7.84 -3.01
CA ARG A 27 3.37 9.18 -3.56
C ARG A 27 4.79 9.29 -4.09
N LYS A 28 4.95 9.46 -5.40
CA LYS A 28 6.24 9.78 -6.03
C LYS A 28 6.17 11.19 -6.61
N LYS A 29 7.11 12.04 -6.18
CA LYS A 29 7.31 13.35 -6.79
C LYS A 29 8.06 13.14 -8.11
N LYS A 30 7.47 13.53 -9.23
CA LYS A 30 8.17 13.58 -10.53
C LYS A 30 8.45 15.05 -10.85
N LYS A 31 9.70 15.39 -11.17
CA LYS A 31 10.04 16.71 -11.73
C LYS A 31 9.52 16.71 -13.17
N ALA A 32 8.62 17.63 -13.51
CA ALA A 32 8.11 17.74 -14.88
C ALA A 32 9.30 17.97 -15.85
N LEU A 33 9.34 17.22 -16.95
CA LEU A 33 10.27 17.48 -18.05
C LEU A 33 9.87 18.81 -18.72
N MET A 34 10.85 19.58 -19.17
CA MET A 34 10.80 20.99 -19.60
C MET A 34 9.81 21.36 -20.75
N PHE A 35 8.94 20.45 -21.20
CA PHE A 35 8.03 20.67 -22.33
C PHE A 35 6.64 21.22 -21.96
N SER A 36 6.37 21.47 -20.68
CA SER A 36 5.17 22.19 -20.25
C SER A 36 5.55 23.61 -19.86
N HIS A 37 4.88 24.62 -20.41
CA HIS A 37 5.03 26.08 -20.20
C HIS A 37 4.82 26.57 -18.74
N GLN A 38 5.19 25.78 -17.73
CA GLN A 38 5.14 26.10 -16.30
C GLN A 38 6.38 25.52 -15.61
N PRO A 39 7.47 26.30 -15.45
CA PRO A 39 8.77 25.80 -14.97
C PRO A 39 8.80 25.28 -13.53
N ASN A 40 7.71 25.38 -12.76
CA ASN A 40 7.67 25.01 -11.33
C ASN A 40 6.53 24.05 -10.92
N SER A 41 5.81 23.41 -11.85
CA SER A 41 4.74 22.49 -11.45
C SER A 41 5.31 21.13 -11.00
N LEU A 42 5.39 20.93 -9.69
CA LEU A 42 5.80 19.68 -9.09
C LEU A 42 4.63 18.69 -9.17
N GLN A 43 4.62 17.86 -10.20
CA GLN A 43 3.54 16.88 -10.38
C GLN A 43 3.67 15.75 -9.36
N ILE A 44 2.66 15.61 -8.50
CA ILE A 44 2.54 14.51 -7.57
C ILE A 44 1.84 13.36 -8.30
N MET A 45 2.55 12.26 -8.51
CA MET A 45 1.98 11.04 -9.07
C MET A 45 1.74 10.01 -7.96
N ASN A 46 0.52 9.48 -7.89
CA ASN A 46 0.20 8.33 -7.06
C ASN A 46 0.41 7.07 -7.90
N ILE A 47 1.36 6.22 -7.50
CA ILE A 47 1.63 4.96 -8.20
C ILE A 47 0.99 3.83 -7.40
N ALA A 48 0.07 3.10 -8.00
CA ALA A 48 -0.48 1.88 -7.41
C ALA A 48 0.60 0.80 -7.34
N VAL A 49 0.86 0.29 -6.14
CA VAL A 49 1.83 -0.78 -5.90
C VAL A 49 1.11 -2.11 -5.72
N MET A 50 -0.12 -2.07 -5.19
CA MET A 50 -0.93 -3.27 -4.96
C MET A 50 -2.40 -2.95 -5.21
N HIS A 51 -3.11 -3.92 -5.78
CA HIS A 51 -4.55 -3.87 -5.98
C HIS A 51 -5.13 -5.27 -5.79
N HIS A 52 -5.98 -5.42 -4.77
CA HIS A 52 -6.67 -6.67 -4.48
C HIS A 52 -8.18 -6.43 -4.53
N PRO A 53 -8.89 -7.02 -5.51
CA PRO A 53 -10.35 -7.01 -5.53
C PRO A 53 -10.93 -7.65 -4.27
N ILE A 54 -12.11 -7.19 -3.84
CA ILE A 54 -12.72 -7.62 -2.58
C ILE A 54 -12.87 -9.15 -2.48
N TYR A 55 -13.26 -9.81 -3.58
CA TYR A 55 -13.46 -11.26 -3.65
C TYR A 55 -12.16 -12.08 -3.52
N ARG A 56 -10.99 -11.43 -3.56
CA ARG A 56 -9.69 -12.09 -3.34
C ARG A 56 -9.15 -11.89 -1.93
N ILE A 57 -9.84 -11.15 -1.07
CA ILE A 57 -9.44 -10.94 0.33
C ILE A 57 -10.16 -11.98 1.18
N PHE A 58 -9.39 -12.83 1.85
CA PHE A 58 -9.92 -14.00 2.57
C PHE A 58 -10.01 -13.77 4.07
N TYR A 59 -9.15 -12.91 4.61
CA TYR A 59 -9.08 -12.65 6.03
C TYR A 59 -8.59 -11.25 6.29
N VAL A 60 -9.16 -10.59 7.30
CA VAL A 60 -8.77 -9.26 7.76
C VAL A 60 -8.72 -9.30 9.29
N SER A 61 -7.64 -8.77 9.87
CA SER A 61 -7.47 -8.74 11.32
C SER A 61 -6.57 -7.59 11.76
N HIS A 62 -6.58 -7.34 13.06
CA HIS A 62 -5.61 -6.48 13.75
C HIS A 62 -4.62 -7.33 14.56
N ASP A 63 -3.47 -6.76 14.89
CA ASP A 63 -2.52 -7.37 15.82
C ASP A 63 -3.06 -7.32 17.26
N SER A 64 -2.86 -8.38 18.03
CA SER A 64 -3.39 -8.49 19.40
C SER A 64 -2.71 -7.55 20.40
N GLN A 65 -1.49 -7.09 20.11
CA GLN A 65 -0.70 -6.23 20.99
C GLN A 65 -0.66 -4.78 20.49
N ASP A 66 -0.95 -4.54 19.21
CA ASP A 66 -0.94 -3.20 18.62
C ASP A 66 -2.08 -3.02 17.60
N LEU A 67 -3.22 -2.47 18.06
CA LEU A 67 -4.40 -2.20 17.23
C LEU A 67 -4.13 -1.26 16.04
N LYS A 68 -2.99 -0.56 16.01
CA LYS A 68 -2.56 0.26 14.86
C LYS A 68 -2.00 -0.58 13.73
N ILE A 69 -1.67 -1.84 14.01
CA ILE A 69 -1.25 -2.80 13.03
C ILE A 69 -2.49 -3.57 12.58
N PHE A 70 -2.79 -3.48 11.30
CA PHE A 70 -3.79 -4.32 10.67
C PHE A 70 -3.16 -5.11 9.53
N SER A 71 -3.76 -6.25 9.24
CA SER A 71 -3.33 -7.09 8.15
C SER A 71 -4.51 -7.71 7.42
N TYR A 72 -4.27 -8.06 6.15
CA TYR A 72 -5.21 -8.88 5.40
C TYR A 72 -4.46 -9.92 4.57
N ILE A 73 -5.10 -11.08 4.40
CA ILE A 73 -4.61 -12.15 3.53
C ILE A 73 -5.40 -12.08 2.23
N ALA A 74 -4.68 -11.97 1.12
CA ALA A 74 -5.26 -11.98 -0.21
C ALA A 74 -4.58 -13.02 -1.10
N ARG A 75 -5.35 -13.60 -2.03
CA ARG A 75 -4.84 -14.50 -3.05
C ARG A 75 -4.29 -13.68 -4.22
N ASP A 76 -3.01 -13.89 -4.52
CA ASP A 76 -2.37 -13.25 -5.67
C ASP A 76 -2.91 -13.83 -6.98
N GLY A 77 -3.28 -12.95 -7.91
CA GLY A 77 -3.95 -13.33 -9.16
C GLY A 77 -3.05 -14.11 -10.12
N ALA A 78 -1.74 -13.84 -10.11
CA ALA A 78 -0.80 -14.48 -11.02
C ALA A 78 -0.23 -15.80 -10.48
N SER A 79 -0.06 -15.91 -9.16
CA SER A 79 0.69 -17.02 -8.55
C SER A 79 -0.16 -17.99 -7.72
N ASN A 80 -1.46 -17.72 -7.53
CA ASN A 80 -2.34 -18.48 -6.62
C ASN A 80 -1.83 -18.59 -5.17
N ILE A 81 -0.79 -17.84 -4.81
CA ILE A 81 -0.22 -17.80 -3.47
C ILE A 81 -1.01 -16.82 -2.62
N PHE A 82 -1.28 -17.21 -1.37
CA PHE A 82 -1.85 -16.32 -0.37
C PHE A 82 -0.75 -15.47 0.25
N LYS A 83 -0.93 -14.16 0.24
CA LYS A 83 0.01 -13.19 0.80
C LYS A 83 -0.64 -12.41 1.93
N CYS A 84 0.04 -12.38 3.08
CA CYS A 84 -0.33 -11.54 4.21
C CYS A 84 0.26 -10.14 4.04
N ASN A 85 -0.60 -9.13 3.96
CA ASN A 85 -0.24 -7.74 3.79
C ASN A 85 -0.37 -7.03 5.14
N VAL A 86 0.74 -6.53 5.69
CA VAL A 86 0.78 -5.97 7.05
C VAL A 86 1.06 -4.46 6.98
N PHE A 87 0.19 -3.67 7.61
CA PHE A 87 0.27 -2.22 7.64
C PHE A 87 0.28 -1.72 9.07
N LYS A 88 0.96 -0.59 9.32
CA LYS A 88 0.89 0.13 10.59
C LYS A 88 0.39 1.55 10.31
N SER A 89 -0.68 1.96 10.97
CA SER A 89 -1.24 3.29 10.84
C SER A 89 -0.31 4.34 11.47
N ASN A 90 -0.33 5.56 10.92
CA ASN A 90 0.51 6.67 11.38
C ASN A 90 -0.22 7.61 12.35
N LYS A 91 -1.54 7.46 12.52
CA LYS A 91 -2.32 8.29 13.46
C LYS A 91 -2.23 7.70 14.88
N LYS A 92 -2.27 8.57 15.88
CA LYS A 92 -2.38 8.18 17.28
C LYS A 92 -3.72 7.50 17.55
#